data_AF-A0A942G985-F1
#
_entry.id   AF-A0A942G985-F1
#
_cell.length_a   1.000
_cell.length_b   1.000
_cell.length_c   1.000
_cell.angle_alpha   90.00
_cell.angle_beta   90.00
_cell.angle_gamma   90.00
#
_symmetry.space_group_name_H-M   'P 1'
#
loop_
_entity.id
_entity.type
_entity.pdbx_description
1 polymer ?
#
loop_
_entity_poly.entity_id
_entity_poly.type
_entity_poly.pdbx_seq_one_letter_code
_entity_poly.pdbx_strand_id
1 'polypeptide(L)'
;MPSPALAALRRVRRVAAALVPVVAVLVLLTAEGESTVPAVLPVLLVAVTGAAAVGGAVAADRMLERRTPAATGAAALLRTHGLIQLAIADFPLLLAVALAYVVGPDWVVLVGAAAALAALLAGSATTARARRLESVWRLPAGTLTHGPADAAPDDDDHDKDAR
;
A
#
# COMPACT_ATOMS: atom_id res chain seq x y z
N MET A 1 -3.74 -16.39 -13.95
CA MET A 1 -4.14 -16.08 -12.56
C MET A 1 -3.21 -15.01 -11.99
N PRO A 2 -3.65 -14.10 -11.10
CA PRO A 2 -2.76 -13.10 -10.51
C PRO A 2 -1.69 -13.75 -9.63
N SER A 3 -0.45 -13.25 -9.67
CA SER A 3 0.66 -13.77 -8.89
C SER A 3 0.30 -13.71 -7.40
N PRO A 4 0.74 -14.70 -6.60
CA PRO A 4 0.43 -14.73 -5.17
C PRO A 4 0.91 -13.47 -4.44
N ALA A 5 1.98 -12.84 -4.92
CA ALA A 5 2.51 -11.59 -4.38
C ALA A 5 1.58 -10.39 -4.60
N LEU A 6 1.04 -10.19 -5.82
CA LEU A 6 0.08 -9.12 -6.09
C LEU A 6 -1.26 -9.37 -5.41
N ALA A 7 -1.70 -10.62 -5.36
CA ALA A 7 -2.93 -11.01 -4.66
C ALA A 7 -2.82 -10.71 -3.16
N ALA A 8 -1.70 -11.05 -2.53
CA ALA A 8 -1.42 -10.74 -1.13
C ALA A 8 -1.42 -9.22 -0.86
N LEU A 9 -0.71 -8.42 -1.68
CA LEU A 9 -0.68 -6.96 -1.54
C LEU A 9 -2.08 -6.34 -1.69
N ARG A 10 -2.87 -6.82 -2.65
CA ARG A 10 -4.27 -6.36 -2.82
C ARG A 10 -5.13 -6.72 -1.62
N ARG A 11 -4.97 -7.92 -1.08
CA ARG A 11 -5.71 -8.36 0.12
C ARG A 11 -5.36 -7.49 1.30
N VAL A 12 -4.06 -7.32 1.60
CA VAL A 12 -3.58 -6.46 2.70
C VAL A 12 -4.11 -5.04 2.57
N ARG A 13 -4.05 -4.46 1.37
CA ARG A 13 -4.53 -3.10 1.13
C ARG A 13 -6.05 -2.96 1.26
N ARG A 14 -6.82 -3.96 0.83
CA ARG A 14 -8.28 -3.99 1.05
C ARG A 14 -8.62 -4.08 2.53
N VAL A 15 -7.87 -4.90 3.27
CA VAL A 15 -8.03 -5.00 4.73
C VAL A 15 -7.70 -3.67 5.40
N ALA A 16 -6.59 -3.02 5.04
CA ALA A 16 -6.24 -1.70 5.56
C ALA A 16 -7.32 -0.64 5.22
N ALA A 17 -7.78 -0.60 3.97
CA ALA A 17 -8.84 0.32 3.55
C ALA A 17 -10.18 0.07 4.28
N ALA A 18 -10.50 -1.18 4.61
CA ALA A 18 -11.68 -1.54 5.40
C ALA A 18 -11.49 -1.23 6.90
N LEU A 19 -10.28 -1.33 7.42
CA LEU A 19 -9.97 -0.98 8.81
C LEU A 19 -10.04 0.52 9.06
N VAL A 20 -9.69 1.37 8.09
CA VAL A 20 -9.74 2.83 8.24
C VAL A 20 -11.10 3.35 8.75
N PRO A 21 -12.25 3.05 8.12
CA PRO A 21 -13.55 3.50 8.64
C PRO A 21 -13.92 2.84 9.97
N VAL A 22 -13.51 1.58 10.21
CA VAL A 22 -13.75 0.90 11.49
C VAL A 22 -13.04 1.63 12.62
N VAL A 23 -11.77 1.99 12.44
CA VAL A 23 -10.99 2.77 13.41
C VAL A 23 -11.60 4.15 13.61
N ALA A 24 -11.97 4.85 12.53
CA ALA A 24 -12.58 6.17 12.62
C ALA A 24 -13.88 6.16 13.43
N VAL A 25 -14.78 5.20 13.16
CA VAL A 25 -16.02 5.02 13.93
C VAL A 25 -15.72 4.70 15.39
N LEU A 26 -14.74 3.84 15.65
CA LEU A 26 -14.39 3.46 17.02
C LEU A 26 -13.86 4.65 17.84
N VAL A 27 -13.07 5.55 17.22
CA VAL A 27 -12.64 6.80 17.85
C VAL A 27 -13.83 7.71 18.15
N LEU A 28 -14.74 7.92 17.19
CA LEU A 28 -15.93 8.76 17.39
C LEU A 28 -16.85 8.23 18.52
N LEU A 29 -16.82 6.93 18.79
CA LEU A 29 -17.61 6.32 19.87
C LEU A 29 -16.92 6.33 21.23
N THR A 30 -15.61 6.58 21.29
CA THR A 30 -14.81 6.37 22.51
C THR A 30 -14.00 7.59 22.95
N ALA A 31 -13.78 8.58 22.08
CA ALA A 31 -13.11 9.82 22.44
C ALA A 31 -14.13 10.79 23.06
N GLU A 32 -13.90 11.18 24.32
CA GLU A 32 -14.73 12.18 25.01
C GLU A 32 -14.20 13.58 24.69
N GLY A 33 -15.02 14.37 24.00
CA GLY A 33 -14.59 15.59 23.34
C GLY A 33 -14.80 16.87 24.13
N GLU A 34 -13.85 17.20 25.00
CA GLU A 34 -13.62 18.59 25.42
C GLU A 34 -12.18 18.99 25.06
N SER A 35 -12.06 19.85 24.04
CA SER A 35 -10.76 20.33 23.57
C SER A 35 -10.41 21.68 24.18
N THR A 36 -9.21 21.77 24.75
CA THR A 36 -8.62 23.03 25.21
C THR A 36 -7.80 23.75 24.13
N VAL A 37 -7.66 23.14 22.95
CA VAL A 37 -6.82 23.62 21.84
C VAL A 37 -7.69 24.05 20.67
N PRO A 38 -7.33 25.13 19.95
CA PRO A 38 -8.05 25.53 18.74
C PRO A 38 -8.05 24.40 17.70
N ALA A 39 -9.24 23.97 17.27
CA ALA A 39 -9.40 22.82 16.37
C ALA A 39 -8.71 22.97 15.01
N VAL A 40 -8.36 24.18 14.59
CA VAL A 40 -7.60 24.45 13.36
C VAL A 40 -6.21 23.79 13.40
N LEU A 41 -5.56 23.75 14.57
CA LEU A 41 -4.20 23.22 14.70
C LEU A 41 -4.11 21.70 14.42
N PRO A 42 -4.90 20.82 15.07
CA PRO A 42 -4.86 19.39 14.78
C PRO A 42 -5.30 19.07 13.35
N VAL A 43 -6.28 19.80 12.80
CA VAL A 43 -6.69 19.64 11.40
C VAL A 43 -5.57 19.97 10.44
N LEU A 44 -4.89 21.10 10.62
CA LEU A 44 -3.75 21.49 9.77
C LEU A 44 -2.63 20.46 9.86
N LEU A 45 -2.31 19.97 11.06
CA LEU A 45 -1.27 18.96 11.25
C LEU A 45 -1.62 17.68 10.47
N VAL A 46 -2.83 17.17 10.65
CA VAL A 46 -3.30 15.96 9.93
C VAL A 46 -3.35 16.20 8.42
N ALA A 47 -3.80 17.37 7.96
CA ALA A 47 -3.85 17.69 6.54
C ALA A 47 -2.45 17.75 5.91
N VAL A 48 -1.49 18.40 6.56
CA VAL A 48 -0.09 18.48 6.10
C VAL A 48 0.56 17.10 6.10
N THR A 49 0.37 16.31 7.16
CA THR A 49 0.86 14.93 7.23
C THR A 49 0.21 14.05 6.16
N GLY A 50 -1.08 14.23 5.90
CA GLY A 50 -1.81 13.56 4.83
C GLY A 50 -1.24 13.88 3.45
N ALA A 51 -1.01 15.15 3.15
CA ALA A 51 -0.38 15.59 1.91
C ALA A 51 1.03 15.01 1.76
N ALA A 52 1.82 14.99 2.84
CA ALA A 52 3.14 14.38 2.86
C ALA A 52 3.09 12.86 2.62
N ALA A 53 2.11 12.16 3.18
CA ALA A 53 1.93 10.72 2.96
C ALA A 53 1.59 10.40 1.50
N VAL A 54 0.68 11.17 0.88
CA VAL A 54 0.37 11.05 -0.55
C VAL A 54 1.60 11.34 -1.40
N GLY A 55 2.30 12.44 -1.13
CA GLY A 55 3.55 12.80 -1.81
C GLY A 55 4.63 11.72 -1.67
N GLY A 56 4.78 11.15 -0.47
CA GLY A 56 5.69 10.04 -0.18
C GLY A 56 5.34 8.76 -0.94
N ALA A 57 4.06 8.43 -1.05
CA ALA A 57 3.60 7.28 -1.83
C ALA A 57 3.94 7.43 -3.33
N VAL A 58 3.74 8.64 -3.88
CA VAL A 58 4.09 8.97 -5.28
C VAL A 58 5.61 8.97 -5.47
N ALA A 59 6.37 9.56 -4.55
CA ALA A 59 7.83 9.58 -4.60
C ALA A 59 8.43 8.16 -4.53
N ALA A 60 7.87 7.31 -3.68
CA ALA A 60 8.26 5.90 -3.59
C ALA A 60 8.01 5.15 -4.91
N ASP A 61 6.92 5.44 -5.62
CA ASP A 61 6.66 4.83 -6.94
C ASP A 61 7.66 5.31 -7.99
N ARG A 62 7.95 6.60 -8.04
CA ARG A 62 8.99 7.14 -8.94
C ARG A 62 10.38 6.60 -8.62
N MET A 63 10.70 6.38 -7.35
CA MET A 63 11.96 5.80 -6.94
C MET A 63 12.06 4.31 -7.31
N LEU A 64 10.94 3.60 -7.29
CA LEU A 64 10.84 2.21 -7.72
C LEU A 64 11.08 2.06 -9.22
N GLU A 65 10.53 2.96 -10.04
CA GLU A 65 10.74 2.97 -11.50
C GLU A 65 12.20 3.19 -11.90
N ARG A 66 12.96 3.94 -11.11
CA ARG A 66 14.39 4.21 -11.37
C ARG A 66 15.29 3.02 -11.07
N ARG A 67 14.78 1.97 -10.40
CA ARG A 67 15.54 0.75 -10.11
C ARG A 67 15.39 -0.23 -11.27
N THR A 68 16.40 -1.08 -11.49
CA THR A 68 16.33 -2.20 -12.43
C THR A 68 16.71 -3.48 -11.69
N PRO A 69 15.76 -4.13 -11.00
CA PRO A 69 16.03 -5.37 -10.27
C PRO A 69 16.28 -6.54 -11.24
N ALA A 70 17.06 -7.52 -10.80
CA ALA A 70 17.08 -8.82 -11.45
C ALA A 70 15.69 -9.49 -11.40
N ALA A 71 15.35 -10.30 -12.40
CA ALA A 71 14.03 -10.93 -12.51
C ALA A 71 13.62 -11.73 -11.26
N THR A 72 14.58 -12.42 -10.64
CA THR A 72 14.39 -13.20 -9.40
C THR A 72 14.07 -12.33 -8.17
N GLY A 73 14.51 -11.07 -8.15
CA GLY A 73 14.31 -10.13 -7.04
C GLY A 73 13.18 -9.12 -7.23
N ALA A 74 12.63 -8.98 -8.44
CA ALA A 74 11.68 -7.94 -8.78
C ALA A 74 10.36 -8.03 -7.98
N ALA A 75 9.84 -9.25 -7.77
CA ALA A 75 8.63 -9.48 -7.00
C ALA A 75 8.82 -9.16 -5.50
N ALA A 76 9.98 -9.50 -4.94
CA ALA A 76 10.33 -9.19 -3.56
C ALA A 76 10.46 -7.67 -3.35
N LEU A 77 11.14 -6.98 -4.27
CA LEU A 77 11.29 -5.52 -4.23
C LEU A 77 9.93 -4.80 -4.28
N LEU A 78 9.03 -5.27 -5.15
CA LEU A 78 7.67 -4.75 -5.27
C LEU A 78 6.87 -4.97 -3.98
N ARG A 79 7.00 -6.14 -3.35
CA ARG A 79 6.36 -6.44 -2.06
C ARG A 79 6.86 -5.51 -0.96
N THR A 80 8.17 -5.37 -0.81
CA THR A 80 8.77 -4.50 0.21
C THR A 80 8.35 -3.04 0.03
N HIS A 81 8.38 -2.51 -1.20
CA HIS A 81 7.89 -1.15 -1.45
C HIS A 81 6.39 -1.00 -1.21
N GLY A 82 5.59 -2.02 -1.56
CA GLY A 82 4.16 -2.03 -1.28
C GLY A 82 3.84 -1.96 0.21
N LEU A 83 4.62 -2.65 1.06
CA LEU A 83 4.48 -2.60 2.52
C LEU A 83 4.92 -1.24 3.10
N ILE A 84 6.00 -0.65 2.58
CA ILE A 84 6.44 0.69 2.98
C ILE A 84 5.38 1.73 2.63
N GLN A 85 4.81 1.66 1.41
CA GLN A 85 3.71 2.55 1.00
C GLN A 85 2.47 2.39 1.88
N LEU A 86 2.18 1.17 2.37
CA LEU A 86 1.09 0.92 3.31
C LEU A 86 1.36 1.61 4.65
N ALA A 87 2.55 1.41 5.22
CA ALA A 87 2.92 2.04 6.49
C ALA A 87 2.88 3.58 6.43
N ILE A 88 3.32 4.16 5.30
CA ILE A 88 3.22 5.61 5.07
C ILE A 88 1.76 6.06 4.99
N ALA A 89 0.89 5.27 4.36
CA ALA A 89 -0.52 5.60 4.20
C ALA A 89 -1.31 5.51 5.52
N ASP A 90 -0.92 4.65 6.46
CA ASP A 90 -1.58 4.52 7.76
C ASP A 90 -1.19 5.64 8.75
N PHE A 91 -0.05 6.30 8.53
CA PHE A 91 0.49 7.29 9.45
C PHE A 91 -0.46 8.50 9.73
N PRO A 92 -1.12 9.12 8.73
CA PRO A 92 -2.07 10.20 8.98
C PRO A 92 -3.27 9.79 9.83
N LEU A 93 -3.74 8.54 9.67
CA LEU A 93 -4.83 8.00 10.48
C LEU A 93 -4.40 7.82 11.93
N LEU A 94 -3.24 7.19 12.16
CA LEU A 94 -2.69 7.01 13.51
C LEU A 94 -2.44 8.34 14.22
N LEU A 95 -1.94 9.35 13.50
CA LEU A 95 -1.77 10.70 14.02
C LEU A 95 -3.12 11.32 14.40
N ALA A 96 -4.14 11.20 13.55
CA ALA A 96 -5.47 11.74 13.84
C ALA A 96 -6.13 11.05 15.04
N VAL A 97 -5.94 9.73 15.19
CA VAL A 97 -6.37 8.96 16.38
C VAL A 97 -5.68 9.51 17.63
N ALA A 98 -4.35 9.68 17.60
CA ALA A 98 -3.60 10.23 18.73
C ALA A 98 -4.08 11.64 19.10
N LEU A 99 -4.34 12.50 18.11
CA LEU A 99 -4.85 13.85 18.34
C LEU A 99 -6.27 13.84 18.92
N ALA A 100 -7.14 12.93 18.47
CA ALA A 100 -8.48 12.79 19.03
C ALA A 100 -8.43 12.50 20.54
N TYR A 101 -7.57 11.58 20.98
CA TYR A 101 -7.45 11.22 22.40
C TYR A 101 -6.67 12.23 23.26
N VAL A 102 -5.71 12.95 22.69
CA VAL A 102 -4.86 13.90 23.44
C VAL A 102 -5.45 15.31 23.45
N VAL A 103 -5.99 15.74 22.31
CA VAL A 103 -6.38 17.14 22.06
C VAL A 103 -7.89 17.32 22.17
N GLY A 104 -8.69 16.27 21.97
CA GLY A 104 -10.13 16.27 22.26
C GLY A 104 -11.10 16.35 21.06
N PRO A 105 -10.80 16.97 19.89
CA PRO A 105 -11.75 16.96 18.78
C PRO A 105 -11.70 15.62 18.05
N ASP A 106 -12.56 14.71 18.47
CA ASP A 106 -12.77 13.36 17.93
C ASP A 106 -12.97 13.34 16.40
N TRP A 107 -13.69 14.33 15.86
CA TRP A 107 -13.96 14.46 14.42
C TRP A 107 -12.71 14.67 13.55
N VAL A 108 -11.56 15.05 14.14
CA VAL A 108 -10.27 15.12 13.42
C VAL A 108 -9.91 13.78 12.78
N VAL A 109 -10.37 12.66 13.37
CA VAL A 109 -10.17 11.32 12.81
C VAL A 109 -10.73 11.18 11.39
N LEU A 110 -11.77 11.94 11.02
CA LEU A 110 -12.34 11.93 9.67
C LEU A 110 -11.37 12.50 8.63
N VAL A 111 -10.62 13.53 9.00
CA VAL A 111 -9.59 14.13 8.14
C VAL A 111 -8.43 13.15 7.95
N GLY A 112 -8.01 12.49 9.04
CA GLY A 112 -6.97 11.46 9.00
C GLY A 112 -7.37 10.25 8.18
N ALA A 113 -8.62 9.78 8.33
CA ALA A 113 -9.19 8.71 7.54
C ALA A 113 -9.25 9.04 6.05
N ALA A 114 -9.70 10.25 5.70
CA ALA A 114 -9.72 10.71 4.32
C ALA A 114 -8.31 10.76 3.71
N ALA A 115 -7.34 11.30 4.45
CA ALA A 115 -5.94 11.34 4.03
C ALA A 115 -5.33 9.94 3.83
N ALA A 116 -5.57 9.03 4.78
CA ALA A 116 -5.10 7.64 4.70
C ALA A 116 -5.71 6.93 3.49
N LEU A 117 -7.02 7.07 3.25
CA LEU A 117 -7.67 6.51 2.06
C LEU A 117 -7.11 7.11 0.77
N ALA A 118 -6.86 8.43 0.72
CA ALA A 118 -6.24 9.06 -0.44
C ALA A 118 -4.83 8.50 -0.72
N ALA A 119 -4.00 8.32 0.30
CA ALA A 119 -2.68 7.70 0.17
C ALA A 119 -2.77 6.21 -0.26
N LEU A 120 -3.74 5.47 0.28
CA LEU A 120 -4.05 4.10 -0.12
C LEU A 120 -4.55 4.04 -1.58
N LEU A 121 -5.25 5.03 -2.10
CA LEU A 121 -5.65 5.08 -3.50
C LEU A 121 -4.47 5.43 -4.42
N ALA A 122 -3.66 6.41 -4.03
CA ALA A 122 -2.51 6.88 -4.80
C ALA A 122 -1.48 5.77 -5.09
N GLY A 123 -1.21 4.89 -4.12
CA GLY A 123 -0.26 3.78 -4.31
C GLY A 123 -0.87 2.48 -4.85
N SER A 124 -2.05 2.49 -5.46
CA SER A 124 -2.81 1.26 -5.77
C SER A 124 -2.02 0.20 -6.57
N ALA A 125 -2.14 -1.07 -6.16
CA ALA A 125 -1.49 -2.22 -6.79
C ALA A 125 -2.30 -2.75 -8.00
N THR A 126 -2.43 -1.94 -9.04
CA THR A 126 -3.20 -2.26 -10.23
C THR A 126 -2.43 -3.16 -11.20
N THR A 127 -3.16 -3.90 -12.04
CA THR A 127 -2.56 -4.64 -13.15
C THR A 127 -1.84 -3.70 -14.13
N ALA A 128 -2.38 -2.49 -14.33
CA ALA A 128 -1.75 -1.46 -15.16
C ALA A 128 -0.38 -1.04 -14.60
N ARG A 129 -0.27 -0.83 -13.28
CA ARG A 129 1.00 -0.51 -12.61
C ARG A 129 2.02 -1.64 -12.78
N ALA A 130 1.60 -2.89 -12.60
CA ALA A 130 2.48 -4.04 -12.78
C ALA A 130 3.01 -4.14 -14.23
N ARG A 131 2.16 -3.99 -15.24
CA ARG A 131 2.58 -3.99 -16.66
C ARG A 131 3.55 -2.84 -16.99
N ARG A 132 3.29 -1.65 -16.44
CA ARG A 132 4.18 -0.50 -16.59
C ARG A 132 5.55 -0.77 -15.98
N LEU A 133 5.61 -1.37 -14.78
CA LEU A 133 6.88 -1.75 -14.16
C LEU A 133 7.59 -2.86 -14.94
N GLU A 134 6.88 -3.86 -15.45
CA GLU A 134 7.45 -4.87 -16.36
C GLU A 134 8.12 -4.21 -17.58
N SER A 135 7.47 -3.21 -18.20
CA SER A 135 8.07 -2.47 -19.33
C SER A 135 9.27 -1.61 -18.95
N VAL A 136 9.24 -0.93 -17.81
CA VAL A 136 10.32 -0.05 -17.36
C VAL A 136 11.54 -0.87 -16.94
N TRP A 137 11.32 -2.02 -16.31
CA TRP A 137 12.38 -2.93 -15.85
C TRP A 137 12.83 -3.92 -16.93
N ARG A 138 12.24 -3.88 -18.13
CA ARG A 138 12.52 -4.79 -19.24
C ARG A 138 12.38 -6.26 -18.83
N LEU A 139 11.39 -6.56 -18.00
CA LEU A 139 11.09 -7.92 -17.57
C LEU A 139 10.19 -8.62 -18.61
N PRO A 140 10.26 -9.95 -18.72
CA PRO A 140 9.28 -10.73 -19.48
C PRO A 140 7.85 -10.39 -19.03
N ALA A 141 6.93 -10.32 -20.00
CA ALA A 141 5.53 -10.08 -19.71
C ALA A 141 5.01 -11.18 -18.77
N GLY A 142 4.33 -10.80 -17.68
CA GLY A 142 3.81 -11.77 -16.73
C GLY A 142 4.72 -12.04 -15.53
N THR A 143 5.98 -11.59 -15.51
CA THR A 143 6.88 -11.86 -14.37
C THR A 143 6.31 -11.36 -13.03
N LEU A 144 5.70 -10.17 -13.00
CA LEU A 144 5.11 -9.61 -11.78
C LEU A 144 3.67 -10.08 -11.60
N THR A 145 2.96 -10.37 -12.70
CA THR A 145 1.52 -10.67 -12.67
C THR A 145 1.16 -12.14 -12.62
N HIS A 146 2.03 -13.08 -12.97
CA HIS A 146 1.80 -14.53 -12.98
C HIS A 146 2.86 -15.31 -12.18
N GLY A 147 3.94 -14.65 -11.76
CA GLY A 147 5.13 -15.31 -11.21
C GLY A 147 6.11 -15.64 -12.34
N PRO A 148 7.30 -16.21 -12.07
CA PRO A 148 8.14 -16.71 -13.15
C PRO A 148 7.32 -17.71 -13.97
N ALA A 149 7.01 -17.36 -15.21
CA ALA A 149 6.70 -18.35 -16.22
C ALA A 149 7.95 -19.23 -16.32
N ASP A 150 7.78 -20.55 -16.29
CA ASP A 150 8.83 -21.57 -16.31
C ASP A 150 9.40 -21.97 -14.94
N ALA A 151 8.54 -22.56 -14.11
CA ALA A 151 8.83 -23.90 -13.61
C ALA A 151 7.79 -24.85 -14.24
N ALA A 152 7.75 -24.89 -15.58
CA ALA A 152 7.27 -26.08 -16.23
C ALA A 152 8.23 -27.20 -15.78
N PRO A 153 7.77 -28.34 -15.27
CA PRO A 153 8.64 -29.49 -15.22
C PRO A 153 9.14 -29.69 -16.66
N ASP A 154 10.46 -29.74 -16.83
CA ASP A 154 11.03 -30.55 -17.91
C ASP A 154 10.41 -31.94 -17.67
N ASP A 155 9.33 -32.24 -18.37
CA ASP A 155 8.98 -33.62 -18.71
C ASP A 155 10.11 -34.08 -19.61
N ASP A 156 11.26 -34.38 -18.99
CA ASP A 156 12.28 -35.27 -19.53
C ASP A 156 11.64 -36.65 -19.57
N ASP A 157 10.75 -36.81 -20.55
CA ASP A 157 10.26 -38.05 -21.11
C ASP A 157 11.41 -38.69 -21.91
N HIS A 158 12.58 -38.77 -21.28
CA HIS A 158 13.73 -39.49 -21.78
C HIS A 158 13.52 -40.97 -21.46
N ASP A 159 12.93 -41.61 -22.46
CA ASP A 159 13.40 -42.89 -22.97
C ASP A 159 12.88 -44.14 -22.20
N LYS A 160 11.61 -44.46 -22.49
CA LYS A 160 11.05 -45.80 -22.28
C LYS A 160 11.20 -46.74 -23.47
N ASP A 161 12.02 -46.41 -24.47
CA ASP A 161 12.18 -47.23 -25.67
C ASP A 161 13.63 -47.71 -25.89
N ALA A 162 14.12 -48.54 -24.98
CA ALA A 162 15.23 -49.46 -25.28
C ALA A 162 15.01 -50.82 -24.59
N ARG A 163 14.24 -51.65 -25.29
CA ARG A 163 14.30 -53.12 -25.44
C ARG A 163 15.19 -53.92 -24.48
#